data_AF-A0A353Z127-F1
#
_entry.id   AF-A0A353Z127-F1
#
_cell.length_a   1.000
_cell.length_b   1.000
_cell.length_c   1.000
_cell.angle_alpha   90.00
_cell.angle_beta   90.00
_cell.angle_gamma   90.00
#
_symmetry.space_group_name_H-M   'P 1'
#
loop_
_entity.id
_entity.type
_entity.pdbx_description
1 polymer ?
#
loop_
_entity_poly.entity_id
_entity_poly.type
_entity_poly.pdbx_seq_one_letter_code
_entity_poly.pdbx_strand_id
1 'polypeptide(L)'
;MFPLLITAQIVNIPDANFKAALVGNGEINTNGDDEIQVSEAEAYSGSLDVSDLGIADMTGLEAFIGLTALYCDNNDLEELDVASNELLEQLNCAGNQLSRLVTRSNSLLKNLNCQSNALELLDLRENVALV
;
A
#
# COMPACT_ATOMS: atom_id res chain seq x y z
N MET A 1 13.50 24.16 -7.34
CA MET A 1 12.58 25.26 -6.99
C MET A 1 11.23 24.95 -7.62
N PHE A 2 10.38 24.22 -6.91
CA PHE A 2 8.97 24.03 -7.31
C PHE A 2 8.16 25.14 -6.64
N PRO A 3 7.29 25.86 -7.36
CA PRO A 3 6.50 26.94 -6.79
C PRO A 3 5.37 26.39 -5.92
N LEU A 4 5.08 27.11 -4.84
CA LEU A 4 3.92 26.96 -3.96
C LEU A 4 2.61 26.98 -4.77
N LEU A 5 1.77 25.94 -4.68
CA LEU A 5 0.31 25.95 -4.96
C LEU A 5 -0.37 24.69 -4.34
N ILE A 6 -1.00 24.90 -3.19
CA ILE A 6 -2.24 24.28 -2.66
C ILE A 6 -2.24 22.78 -2.31
N THR A 7 -2.45 22.52 -1.02
CA THR A 7 -2.64 21.24 -0.31
C THR A 7 -3.99 20.55 -0.62
N ALA A 8 -4.35 20.35 -1.89
CA ALA A 8 -5.67 19.79 -2.26
C ALA A 8 -5.63 18.77 -3.41
N GLN A 9 -4.48 18.13 -3.67
CA GLN A 9 -4.47 17.02 -4.62
C GLN A 9 -5.08 15.79 -3.95
N ILE A 10 -6.11 15.22 -4.57
CA ILE A 10 -6.79 14.00 -4.09
C ILE A 10 -6.02 12.79 -4.64
N VAL A 11 -5.83 11.77 -3.79
CA VAL A 11 -5.26 10.48 -4.20
C VAL A 11 -6.31 9.72 -5.02
N ASN A 12 -5.93 9.23 -6.20
CA ASN A 12 -6.84 8.42 -7.02
C ASN A 12 -6.96 7.02 -6.43
N ILE A 13 -8.12 6.70 -5.83
CA ILE A 13 -8.41 5.40 -5.22
C ILE A 13 -9.69 4.86 -5.87
N PRO A 14 -9.57 4.07 -6.95
CA PRO A 14 -10.71 3.59 -7.73
C PRO A 14 -11.49 2.45 -7.05
N ASP A 15 -10.84 1.65 -6.21
CA ASP A 15 -11.47 0.58 -5.46
C ASP A 15 -12.28 1.14 -4.28
N ALA A 16 -13.58 0.83 -4.24
CA ALA A 16 -14.49 1.36 -3.24
C ALA A 16 -14.22 0.80 -1.83
N ASN A 17 -13.77 -0.45 -1.72
CA ASN A 17 -13.47 -1.08 -0.44
C ASN A 17 -12.16 -0.51 0.12
N PHE A 18 -11.15 -0.33 -0.75
CA PHE A 18 -9.89 0.31 -0.34
C PHE A 18 -10.12 1.76 0.06
N LYS A 19 -10.89 2.53 -0.72
CA LYS A 19 -11.24 3.91 -0.37
C LYS A 19 -12.01 3.98 0.95
N ALA A 20 -13.01 3.11 1.16
CA ALA A 20 -13.77 3.08 2.40
C ALA A 20 -12.88 2.77 3.62
N ALA A 21 -11.90 1.86 3.47
CA ALA A 21 -10.96 1.53 4.53
C ALA A 21 -10.09 2.73 4.92
N LEU A 22 -9.59 3.47 3.94
CA LEU A 22 -8.76 4.66 4.16
C LEU A 22 -9.56 5.82 4.74
N VAL A 23 -10.74 6.12 4.17
CA VAL A 23 -11.64 7.19 4.64
C VAL A 23 -12.16 6.89 6.05
N GLY A 24 -12.39 5.61 6.38
CA GLY A 24 -12.79 5.16 7.71
C GLY A 24 -11.69 5.23 8.76
N ASN A 25 -10.42 5.43 8.37
CA ASN A 25 -9.30 5.54 9.28
C ASN A 25 -9.04 7.00 9.66
N GLY A 26 -9.40 7.39 10.88
CA GLY A 26 -9.21 8.77 11.36
C GLY A 26 -7.76 9.22 11.58
N GLU A 27 -6.78 8.31 11.55
CA GLU A 27 -5.36 8.69 11.53
C GLU A 27 -4.87 9.07 10.13
N ILE A 28 -5.54 8.56 9.09
CA ILE A 28 -5.26 8.88 7.69
C ILE A 28 -6.14 10.06 7.26
N ASN A 29 -7.45 9.89 7.34
CA ASN A 29 -8.44 10.91 6.99
C ASN A 29 -8.59 11.93 8.14
N THR A 30 -7.57 12.79 8.26
CA THR A 30 -7.46 13.75 9.37
C THR A 30 -8.45 14.91 9.28
N ASN A 31 -8.93 15.22 8.07
CA ASN A 31 -9.92 16.28 7.88
C ASN A 31 -11.37 15.76 7.96
N GLY A 32 -11.57 14.44 7.91
CA GLY A 32 -12.85 13.76 8.08
C GLY A 32 -13.82 13.93 6.92
N ASP A 33 -13.33 14.22 5.71
CA ASP A 33 -14.14 14.26 4.49
C ASP A 33 -14.22 12.88 3.81
N ASP A 34 -14.86 12.81 2.64
CA ASP A 34 -15.08 11.54 1.91
C ASP A 34 -13.92 11.20 0.95
N GLU A 35 -12.81 11.94 1.01
CA GLU A 35 -11.66 11.83 0.13
C GLU A 35 -10.37 11.62 0.93
N ILE A 36 -9.31 11.18 0.25
CA ILE A 36 -7.96 11.14 0.83
C ILE A 36 -7.11 12.14 0.06
N GLN A 37 -6.57 13.13 0.75
CA GLN A 37 -5.63 14.05 0.11
C GLN A 37 -4.20 13.48 0.12
N VAL A 38 -3.41 13.87 -0.88
CA VAL A 38 -1.99 13.50 -0.96
C VAL A 38 -1.25 13.90 0.32
N SER A 39 -1.58 15.07 0.90
CA SER A 39 -0.99 15.51 2.16
C SER A 39 -1.32 14.60 3.34
N GLU A 40 -2.48 13.96 3.34
CA GLU A 40 -2.88 13.00 4.38
C GLU A 40 -2.12 11.69 4.23
N ALA A 41 -2.09 11.15 3.01
CA ALA A 41 -1.35 9.93 2.69
C ALA A 41 0.16 10.08 2.95
N GLU A 42 0.77 11.21 2.57
CA GLU A 42 2.18 11.50 2.80
C GLU A 42 2.52 11.77 4.28
N ALA A 43 1.57 12.32 5.04
CA ALA A 43 1.75 12.56 6.47
C ALA A 43 1.57 11.29 7.32
N TYR A 44 0.81 10.31 6.82
CA TYR A 44 0.59 9.05 7.51
C TYR A 44 1.88 8.23 7.57
N SER A 45 2.22 7.75 8.78
CA SER A 45 3.30 6.80 8.97
C SER A 45 2.89 5.76 10.00
N GLY A 46 3.00 4.49 9.63
CA GLY A 46 2.55 3.40 10.49
C GLY A 46 2.25 2.12 9.73
N SER A 47 1.30 1.37 10.29
CA SER A 47 0.85 0.09 9.79
C SER A 47 -0.55 0.22 9.21
N LEU A 48 -0.72 -0.13 7.94
CA LEU A 48 -2.02 -0.20 7.30
C LEU A 48 -2.50 -1.65 7.22
N ASP A 49 -3.66 -1.91 7.81
CA ASP A 49 -4.35 -3.19 7.71
C ASP A 49 -5.65 -3.02 6.93
N VAL A 50 -5.73 -3.68 5.79
CA VAL A 50 -6.86 -3.72 4.86
C VAL A 50 -7.19 -5.16 4.47
N SER A 51 -6.94 -6.11 5.38
CA SER A 51 -7.15 -7.54 5.16
C SER A 51 -8.64 -7.90 5.18
N ASP A 52 -9.03 -8.94 4.42
CA ASP A 52 -10.41 -9.47 4.38
C ASP A 52 -11.50 -8.44 3.97
N LEU A 53 -11.17 -7.48 3.09
CA LEU A 53 -12.09 -6.41 2.67
C LEU A 53 -12.65 -6.58 1.25
N GLY A 54 -12.22 -7.61 0.52
CA GLY A 54 -12.60 -7.82 -0.89
C GLY A 54 -12.07 -6.70 -1.79
N ILE A 55 -10.83 -6.25 -1.55
CA ILE A 55 -10.14 -5.25 -2.37
C ILE A 55 -9.57 -5.96 -3.60
N ALA A 56 -9.80 -5.37 -4.78
CA ALA A 56 -9.26 -5.87 -6.04
C ALA A 56 -8.17 -4.96 -6.62
N ASP A 57 -8.17 -3.66 -6.26
CA ASP A 57 -7.24 -2.67 -6.78
C ASP A 57 -6.68 -1.76 -5.67
N MET A 58 -5.34 -1.78 -5.51
CA MET A 58 -4.60 -0.98 -4.52
C MET A 58 -4.06 0.34 -5.09
N THR A 59 -4.50 0.78 -6.27
CA THR A 59 -4.14 2.08 -6.84
C THR A 59 -4.39 3.20 -5.82
N GLY A 60 -3.39 4.05 -5.63
CA GLY A 60 -3.36 5.10 -4.61
C GLY A 60 -2.43 4.78 -3.43
N LEU A 61 -2.05 3.51 -3.24
CA LEU A 61 -1.09 3.09 -2.21
C LEU A 61 0.28 3.77 -2.37
N GLU A 62 0.66 4.14 -3.59
CA GLU A 62 1.93 4.81 -3.90
C GLU A 62 2.08 6.18 -3.23
N ALA A 63 0.98 6.80 -2.79
CA ALA A 63 1.01 8.06 -2.04
C ALA A 63 1.43 7.88 -0.57
N PHE A 64 1.34 6.65 -0.03
CA PHE A 64 1.60 6.33 1.36
C PHE A 64 3.08 6.00 1.62
N ILE A 65 3.95 6.97 1.37
CA ILE A 65 5.42 6.81 1.46
C ILE A 65 5.92 6.53 2.89
N GLY A 66 5.12 6.84 3.91
CA GLY A 66 5.42 6.64 5.33
C GLY A 66 5.08 5.25 5.88
N LEU A 67 4.54 4.33 5.07
CA LEU A 67 4.15 2.99 5.52
C LEU A 67 5.36 2.15 5.93
N THR A 68 5.25 1.53 7.10
CA THR A 68 6.24 0.60 7.65
C THR A 68 5.73 -0.83 7.70
N ALA A 69 4.42 -1.04 7.71
CA ALA A 69 3.79 -2.34 7.56
C ALA A 69 2.52 -2.26 6.72
N LEU A 70 2.29 -3.27 5.88
CA LEU A 70 1.10 -3.42 5.06
C LEU A 70 0.57 -4.85 5.21
N TYR A 71 -0.68 -4.95 5.66
CA TYR A 71 -1.46 -6.18 5.72
C TYR A 71 -2.63 -6.02 4.75
N CYS A 72 -2.63 -6.82 3.69
CA CYS A 72 -3.67 -6.84 2.67
C CYS A 72 -4.01 -8.29 2.31
N ASP A 73 -3.89 -9.21 3.27
CA ASP A 73 -4.18 -10.62 3.04
C ASP A 73 -5.68 -10.90 2.88
N ASN A 74 -5.99 -12.01 2.22
CA ASN A 74 -7.35 -12.49 1.95
C ASN A 74 -8.21 -11.45 1.18
N ASN A 75 -7.66 -10.93 0.09
CA ASN A 75 -8.34 -10.02 -0.84
C ASN A 75 -8.36 -10.63 -2.25
N ASP A 76 -8.83 -9.87 -3.23
CA ASP A 76 -8.96 -10.29 -4.63
C ASP A 76 -7.91 -9.62 -5.53
N LEU A 77 -6.72 -9.35 -4.99
CA LEU A 77 -5.65 -8.65 -5.73
C LEU A 77 -5.03 -9.55 -6.80
N GLU A 78 -5.00 -9.09 -8.05
CA GLU A 78 -4.28 -9.75 -9.16
C GLU A 78 -2.85 -9.21 -9.34
N GLU A 79 -2.61 -7.98 -8.90
CA GLU A 79 -1.29 -7.35 -8.86
C GLU A 79 -1.13 -6.47 -7.61
N LEU A 80 0.10 -6.34 -7.15
CA LEU A 80 0.46 -5.46 -6.04
C LEU A 80 1.80 -4.79 -6.33
N ASP A 81 1.81 -3.47 -6.31
CA ASP A 81 3.01 -2.65 -6.44
C ASP A 81 3.24 -1.85 -5.15
N VAL A 82 4.35 -2.12 -4.48
CA VAL A 82 4.78 -1.44 -3.25
C VAL A 82 6.11 -0.71 -3.43
N ALA A 83 6.55 -0.48 -4.67
CA ALA A 83 7.85 0.10 -4.96
C ALA A 83 8.01 1.53 -4.42
N SER A 84 6.93 2.29 -4.30
CA SER A 84 6.93 3.65 -3.73
C SER A 84 6.94 3.66 -2.19
N ASN A 85 6.65 2.52 -1.54
CA ASN A 85 6.59 2.42 -0.07
C ASN A 85 7.97 2.03 0.48
N GLU A 86 8.99 2.84 0.22
CA GLU A 86 10.41 2.52 0.48
C GLU A 86 10.72 2.19 1.97
N LEU A 87 9.88 2.68 2.89
CA LEU A 87 10.01 2.44 4.33
C LEU A 87 9.36 1.13 4.81
N LEU A 88 8.72 0.37 3.92
CA LEU A 88 8.01 -0.85 4.28
C LEU A 88 8.96 -1.92 4.81
N GLU A 89 8.74 -2.35 6.04
CA GLU A 89 9.51 -3.41 6.70
C GLU A 89 8.76 -4.75 6.73
N GLN A 90 7.43 -4.71 6.66
CA GLN A 90 6.56 -5.88 6.74
C GLN A 90 5.50 -5.82 5.65
N LEU A 91 5.39 -6.89 4.86
CA LEU A 91 4.34 -7.07 3.87
C LEU A 91 3.68 -8.43 4.03
N ASN A 92 2.36 -8.42 4.29
CA ASN A 92 1.52 -9.62 4.19
C ASN A 92 0.48 -9.42 3.09
N CYS A 93 0.65 -10.14 1.98
CA CYS A 93 -0.29 -10.18 0.86
C CYS A 93 -0.77 -11.61 0.58
N ALA A 94 -0.77 -12.47 1.61
CA ALA A 94 -1.20 -13.85 1.51
C ALA A 94 -2.66 -13.99 1.05
N GLY A 95 -3.01 -15.13 0.43
CA GLY A 95 -4.40 -15.44 0.12
C GLY A 95 -5.05 -14.49 -0.88
N ASN A 96 -4.28 -14.02 -1.86
CA ASN A 96 -4.73 -13.21 -2.98
C ASN A 96 -4.61 -14.00 -4.30
N GLN A 97 -4.77 -13.33 -5.43
CA GLN A 97 -4.63 -13.91 -6.77
C GLN A 97 -3.43 -13.31 -7.52
N LEU A 98 -2.41 -12.85 -6.78
CA LEU A 98 -1.31 -12.08 -7.33
C LEU A 98 -0.55 -12.90 -8.39
N SER A 99 -0.57 -12.43 -9.62
CA SER A 99 0.31 -12.89 -10.71
C SER A 99 1.61 -12.08 -10.74
N ARG A 100 1.59 -10.87 -10.18
CA ARG A 100 2.70 -9.94 -10.13
C ARG A 100 2.76 -9.22 -8.77
N LEU A 101 3.95 -9.27 -8.16
CA LEU A 101 4.30 -8.49 -6.97
C LEU A 101 5.55 -7.66 -7.28
N VAL A 102 5.49 -6.34 -7.12
CA VAL A 102 6.59 -5.42 -7.36
C VAL A 102 7.04 -4.78 -6.04
N THR A 103 8.28 -5.04 -5.64
CA THR A 103 8.89 -4.58 -4.37
C THR A 103 10.15 -3.74 -4.58
N ARG A 104 10.39 -3.27 -5.81
CA ARG A 104 11.72 -2.85 -6.25
C ARG A 104 12.25 -1.70 -5.39
N SER A 105 13.36 -1.95 -4.70
CA SER A 105 14.06 -1.05 -3.77
C SER A 105 13.51 -0.96 -2.33
N ASN A 106 12.60 -1.84 -1.91
CA ASN A 106 12.27 -1.99 -0.48
C ASN A 106 13.43 -2.67 0.27
N SER A 107 14.52 -1.93 0.44
CA SER A 107 15.75 -2.37 1.12
C SER A 107 15.55 -2.61 2.62
N LEU A 108 14.46 -2.07 3.19
CA LEU A 108 14.08 -2.25 4.58
C LEU A 108 13.08 -3.40 4.79
N LEU A 109 12.59 -4.05 3.72
CA LEU A 109 11.64 -5.15 3.83
C LEU A 109 12.32 -6.35 4.50
N LYS A 110 11.88 -6.67 5.72
CA LYS A 110 12.41 -7.76 6.55
C LYS A 110 11.52 -8.99 6.49
N ASN A 111 10.21 -8.79 6.40
CA ASN A 111 9.23 -9.87 6.41
C ASN A 111 8.31 -9.75 5.19
N LEU A 112 8.26 -10.81 4.38
CA LEU A 112 7.36 -10.94 3.25
C LEU A 112 6.58 -12.25 3.37
N ASN A 113 5.25 -12.14 3.48
CA ASN A 113 4.35 -13.25 3.30
C ASN A 113 3.51 -13.06 2.05
N CYS A 114 3.76 -13.87 1.04
CA CYS A 114 3.02 -13.88 -0.23
C CYS A 114 2.43 -15.27 -0.54
N GLN A 115 2.25 -16.12 0.50
CA GLN A 115 1.69 -17.47 0.32
C GLN A 115 0.30 -17.44 -0.31
N SER A 116 -0.11 -18.56 -0.94
CA SER A 116 -1.44 -18.70 -1.54
C SER A 116 -1.75 -17.57 -2.53
N ASN A 117 -0.86 -17.39 -3.51
CA ASN A 117 -0.98 -16.50 -4.67
C ASN A 117 -0.66 -17.27 -5.95
N ALA A 118 -0.78 -16.61 -7.11
CA ALA A 118 -0.50 -17.16 -8.44
C ALA A 118 0.84 -16.66 -9.04
N LEU A 119 1.81 -16.29 -8.19
CA LEU A 119 3.07 -15.68 -8.63
C LEU A 119 3.90 -16.67 -9.46
N GLU A 120 4.12 -16.35 -10.74
CA GLU A 120 4.99 -17.14 -11.61
C GLU A 120 6.47 -16.77 -11.43
N LEU A 121 6.73 -15.51 -11.06
CA LEU A 121 8.06 -14.98 -10.81
C LEU A 121 8.01 -14.10 -9.57
N LEU A 122 8.96 -14.36 -8.65
CA LEU A 122 9.18 -13.55 -7.47
C LEU A 122 10.64 -13.11 -7.46
N ASP A 123 10.88 -11.85 -7.81
CA ASP A 123 12.22 -11.24 -7.84
C ASP A 123 12.50 -10.45 -6.57
N LEU A 124 13.31 -11.02 -5.68
CA LEU A 124 13.65 -10.45 -4.37
C LEU A 124 15.12 -10.02 -4.28
N ARG A 125 15.82 -9.93 -5.42
CA ARG A 125 17.28 -9.71 -5.43
C ARG A 125 17.71 -8.39 -4.76
N GLU A 126 16.86 -7.37 -4.80
CA GLU A 126 17.11 -6.05 -4.21
C GLU A 126 16.58 -5.94 -2.76
N ASN A 127 15.83 -6.94 -2.27
CA ASN A 127 15.29 -6.96 -0.91
C ASN A 127 16.29 -7.61 0.06
N VAL A 128 17.46 -6.98 0.19
CA VAL A 128 18.63 -7.52 0.91
C VAL A 128 18.44 -7.71 2.42
N ALA A 129 17.37 -7.14 3.01
CA ALA A 129 17.05 -7.26 4.43
C ALA A 129 16.07 -8.40 4.75
N LEU A 130 15.55 -9.12 3.75
CA LEU A 130 14.67 -10.27 3.97
C LEU A 130 15.42 -11.38 4.72
N VAL A 131 14.75 -11.97 5.72
CA VAL A 131 15.25 -13.03 6.61
C VAL A 131 14.48 -14.33 6.46
#